data_AF-A0AAE0GJ74-F1
#
_entry.id   AF-A0AAE0GJ74-F1
#
_cell.length_a   1.000
_cell.length_b   1.000
_cell.length_c   1.000
_cell.angle_alpha   90.00
_cell.angle_beta   90.00
_cell.angle_gamma   90.00
#
_symmetry.space_group_name_H-M   'P 1'
#
loop_
_entity.id
_entity.type
_entity.pdbx_description
1 polymer ?
#
loop_
_entity_poly.entity_id
_entity_poly.type
_entity_poly.pdbx_seq_one_letter_code
_entity_poly.pdbx_strand_id
1 'polypeptide(L)'
;MPCRGHSTKTEEPFWSEEWKKAGLKATQAPSTSVMQKVLFIETGMGCDQHGSREEHGATKAAIRACRNAIEFNSIPCIQDIVPGGRAGMKIHLKLGIPEEANGVDLDQVRAVFPYGQLLPIEVVNGGLTFQSGRVVEQLGDEKDLAVIVLACVTVGY
;
A
#
# COMPACT_ATOMS: atom_id res chain seq x y z
N MET A 1 -8.12 0.64 -38.32
CA MET A 1 -8.31 1.80 -37.41
C MET A 1 -7.10 1.86 -36.50
N PRO A 2 -6.44 3.02 -36.31
CA PRO A 2 -5.28 3.07 -35.42
C PRO A 2 -5.75 3.08 -33.96
N CYS A 3 -5.28 2.11 -33.18
CA CYS A 3 -5.55 2.01 -31.74
C CYS A 3 -4.88 3.19 -31.02
N ARG A 4 -5.69 3.97 -30.30
CA ARG A 4 -5.21 5.06 -29.45
C ARG A 4 -4.29 4.49 -28.37
N GLY A 5 -3.09 5.06 -28.25
CA GLY A 5 -2.14 4.72 -27.19
C GLY A 5 -2.80 4.85 -25.82
N HIS A 6 -2.73 3.79 -25.03
CA HIS A 6 -3.15 3.83 -23.63
C HIS A 6 -2.11 4.65 -22.87
N SER A 7 -2.58 5.76 -22.28
CA SER A 7 -1.80 6.56 -21.34
C SER A 7 -1.50 5.71 -20.10
N THR A 8 -0.23 5.51 -19.79
CA THR A 8 0.27 5.00 -18.51
C THR A 8 0.02 6.04 -17.43
N LYS A 9 -1.25 6.29 -17.09
CA LYS A 9 -1.57 7.07 -15.90
C LYS A 9 -1.32 6.15 -14.71
N THR A 10 -0.23 6.40 -14.01
CA THR A 10 -0.09 6.02 -12.60
C THR A 10 -1.39 6.40 -11.91
N GLU A 11 -2.16 5.40 -11.43
CA GLU A 11 -3.36 5.67 -10.65
C GLU A 11 -2.90 6.39 -9.38
N GLU A 12 -3.03 7.72 -9.36
CA GLU A 12 -2.82 8.48 -8.13
C GLU A 12 -3.63 7.82 -7.01
N PRO A 13 -3.08 7.70 -5.80
CA PRO A 13 -3.85 7.14 -4.71
C PRO A 13 -5.17 7.90 -4.60
N PHE A 14 -6.28 7.18 -4.64
CA PHE A 14 -7.63 7.69 -4.40
C PHE A 14 -7.71 8.22 -2.97
N TRP A 15 -7.19 9.43 -2.78
CA TRP A 15 -7.39 10.27 -1.63
C TRP A 15 -8.73 10.99 -1.79
N SER A 16 -9.46 11.18 -0.69
CA SER A 16 -10.56 12.14 -0.71
C SER A 16 -10.01 13.54 -1.04
N GLU A 17 -10.81 14.35 -1.73
CA GLU A 17 -10.43 15.73 -2.07
C GLU A 17 -10.08 16.56 -0.83
N GLU A 18 -10.67 16.23 0.32
CA GLU A 18 -10.36 16.83 1.61
C GLU A 18 -8.92 16.54 2.05
N TRP A 19 -8.46 15.30 1.90
CA TRP A 19 -7.12 14.90 2.31
C TRP A 19 -6.06 15.47 1.38
N LYS A 20 -6.36 15.55 0.08
CA LYS A 20 -5.52 16.25 -0.90
C LYS A 20 -5.37 17.73 -0.55
N LYS A 21 -6.48 18.43 -0.26
CA LYS A 21 -6.47 19.84 0.15
C LYS A 21 -5.71 20.08 1.45
N ALA A 22 -5.78 19.13 2.39
CA ALA A 22 -5.06 19.21 3.65
C ALA A 22 -3.55 18.91 3.52
N GLY A 23 -3.06 18.51 2.33
CA GLY A 23 -1.64 18.22 2.10
C GLY A 23 -1.12 17.04 2.93
N LEU A 24 -2.01 16.13 3.32
CA LEU A 24 -1.68 15.00 4.18
C LEU A 24 -0.82 13.99 3.43
N LYS A 25 0.39 13.75 3.93
CA LYS A 25 1.30 12.75 3.40
C LYS A 25 2.26 12.29 4.48
N ALA A 26 2.41 10.98 4.64
CA ALA A 26 3.48 10.43 5.45
C ALA A 26 4.84 10.79 4.85
N THR A 27 5.80 11.07 5.73
CA THR A 27 7.19 11.36 5.35
C THR A 27 8.03 10.10 5.48
N GLN A 28 9.16 10.05 4.80
CA GLN A 28 10.13 8.98 5.05
C GLN A 28 10.92 9.31 6.31
N ALA A 29 10.98 8.36 7.25
CA ALA A 29 11.78 8.51 8.44
C ALA A 29 13.28 8.54 8.09
N PRO A 30 14.12 9.25 8.87
CA PRO A 30 15.57 9.11 8.77
C PRO A 30 15.99 7.64 8.88
N SER A 31 17.01 7.21 8.14
CA SER A 31 17.45 5.80 8.09
C SER A 31 17.88 5.22 9.45
N THR A 32 18.26 6.08 10.40
CA THR A 32 18.63 5.72 11.78
C THR A 32 17.43 5.65 12.74
N SER A 33 16.23 5.99 12.27
CA SER A 33 15.03 6.00 13.11
C SER A 33 14.58 4.59 13.43
N VAL A 34 14.31 4.34 14.70
CA VAL A 34 13.75 3.08 15.19
C VAL A 34 12.48 3.35 15.99
N MET A 35 11.52 2.44 15.95
CA MET A 35 10.32 2.50 16.78
C MET A 35 10.65 1.97 18.18
N GLN A 36 10.50 2.81 19.20
CA GLN A 36 10.82 2.47 20.59
C GLN A 36 9.62 1.84 21.30
N LYS A 37 8.40 2.29 20.98
CA LYS A 37 7.17 1.75 21.54
C LYS A 37 6.16 1.48 20.45
N VAL A 38 5.67 0.24 20.40
CA VAL A 38 4.51 -0.15 19.61
C VAL A 38 3.24 0.24 20.36
N LEU A 39 2.30 0.87 19.66
CA LEU A 39 0.99 1.23 20.19
C LEU A 39 -0.08 0.23 19.75
N PHE A 40 -0.12 -0.07 18.44
CA PHE A 40 -1.08 -1.01 17.86
C PHE A 40 -0.56 -1.55 16.53
N ILE A 41 -1.24 -2.59 16.05
CA ILE A 41 -0.96 -3.27 14.78
C ILE A 41 -2.28 -3.38 14.03
N GLU A 42 -2.26 -2.97 12.77
CA GLU A 42 -3.39 -3.05 11.85
C GLU A 42 -3.01 -4.00 10.72
N THR A 43 -3.91 -4.88 10.33
CA THR A 43 -3.68 -5.83 9.24
C THR A 43 -4.72 -5.66 8.17
N GLY A 44 -4.32 -5.91 6.92
CA GLY A 44 -5.20 -5.77 5.78
C GLY A 44 -4.83 -6.71 4.65
N MET A 45 -5.80 -6.94 3.77
CA MET A 45 -5.65 -7.74 2.56
C MET A 45 -6.07 -6.91 1.35
N GLY A 46 -5.34 -7.06 0.25
CA GLY A 46 -5.71 -6.50 -1.04
C GLY A 46 -5.59 -7.55 -2.13
N CYS A 47 -6.60 -7.62 -2.98
CA CYS A 47 -6.61 -8.51 -4.14
C CYS A 47 -6.58 -7.67 -5.42
N ASP A 48 -5.76 -8.07 -6.37
CA ASP A 48 -5.83 -7.64 -7.77
C ASP A 48 -6.14 -8.84 -8.67
N GLN A 49 -7.37 -8.90 -9.19
CA GLN A 49 -7.87 -10.06 -9.93
C GLN A 49 -7.35 -10.14 -11.36
N HIS A 50 -6.88 -9.02 -11.91
CA HIS A 50 -6.38 -8.94 -13.28
C HIS A 50 -4.90 -9.32 -13.39
N GLY A 51 -4.21 -9.34 -12.25
CA GLY A 51 -2.74 -9.31 -12.22
C GLY A 51 -2.21 -8.04 -12.88
N SER A 52 -0.92 -7.81 -12.73
CA SER A 52 -0.29 -6.70 -13.45
C SER A 52 0.20 -7.11 -14.82
N ARG A 53 0.23 -6.07 -15.65
CA ARG A 53 0.61 -5.97 -17.05
C ARG A 53 2.10 -5.64 -17.23
N GLU A 54 2.81 -5.34 -16.13
CA GLU A 54 4.13 -4.69 -16.14
C GLU A 54 5.00 -5.10 -14.94
N GLU A 55 6.21 -4.52 -14.86
CA GLU A 55 7.04 -4.48 -13.65
C GLU A 55 6.21 -3.94 -12.46
N HIS A 56 6.47 -4.44 -11.26
CA HIS A 56 5.76 -4.08 -10.02
C HIS A 56 4.31 -4.59 -9.92
N GLY A 57 4.12 -5.87 -10.22
CA GLY A 57 2.79 -6.39 -10.40
C GLY A 57 1.91 -6.58 -9.17
N ALA A 58 2.48 -6.45 -7.98
CA ALA A 58 1.73 -6.46 -6.73
C ALA A 58 1.20 -5.08 -6.32
N THR A 59 1.56 -3.99 -7.01
CA THR A 59 1.34 -2.60 -6.54
C THR A 59 -0.12 -2.32 -6.18
N LYS A 60 -1.06 -2.67 -7.06
CA LYS A 60 -2.48 -2.42 -6.84
C LYS A 60 -3.03 -3.21 -5.65
N ALA A 61 -2.63 -4.48 -5.53
CA ALA A 61 -2.97 -5.33 -4.40
C ALA A 61 -2.36 -4.80 -3.10
N ALA A 62 -1.11 -4.34 -3.11
CA ALA A 62 -0.43 -3.77 -1.94
C ALA A 62 -1.09 -2.46 -1.47
N ILE A 63 -1.46 -1.57 -2.39
CA ILE A 63 -2.22 -0.35 -2.07
C ILE A 63 -3.56 -0.70 -1.41
N ARG A 64 -4.29 -1.68 -1.98
CA ARG A 64 -5.56 -2.16 -1.42
C ARG A 64 -5.37 -2.76 -0.02
N ALA A 65 -4.31 -3.54 0.19
CA ALA A 65 -3.99 -4.13 1.49
C ALA A 65 -3.69 -3.06 2.55
N CYS A 66 -2.89 -2.05 2.21
CA CYS A 66 -2.57 -0.95 3.12
C CYS A 66 -3.80 -0.11 3.46
N ARG A 67 -4.66 0.19 2.47
CA ARG A 67 -5.93 0.87 2.72
C ARG A 67 -6.84 0.06 3.64
N ASN A 68 -7.04 -1.20 3.30
CA ASN A 68 -7.87 -2.10 4.11
C ASN A 68 -7.39 -2.18 5.56
N ALA A 69 -6.07 -2.13 5.79
CA ALA A 69 -5.52 -2.11 7.14
C ALA A 69 -5.92 -0.85 7.94
N ILE A 70 -5.92 0.34 7.34
CA ILE A 70 -6.05 1.61 8.07
C ILE A 70 -7.44 2.26 7.97
N GLU A 71 -8.27 1.89 6.99
CA GLU A 71 -9.49 2.64 6.60
C GLU A 71 -10.59 2.65 7.67
N PHE A 72 -10.68 1.60 8.48
CA PHE A 72 -11.76 1.45 9.47
C PHE A 72 -11.34 1.75 10.91
N ASN A 73 -10.14 2.32 11.10
CA ASN A 73 -9.62 2.65 12.41
C ASN A 73 -9.65 4.16 12.64
N SER A 74 -10.07 4.56 13.85
CA SER A 74 -10.05 5.97 14.28
C SER A 74 -9.33 6.07 15.61
N ILE A 75 -8.25 6.85 15.63
CA ILE A 75 -7.33 6.93 16.77
C ILE A 75 -7.12 8.41 17.14
N PRO A 76 -8.16 9.06 17.70
CA PRO A 76 -8.14 10.50 17.97
C PRO A 76 -7.07 10.89 19.00
N CYS A 77 -6.75 10.00 19.95
CA CYS A 77 -5.81 10.24 21.04
C CYS A 77 -4.32 10.24 20.62
N ILE A 78 -3.99 9.95 19.34
CA ILE A 78 -2.59 9.94 18.88
C ILE A 78 -1.87 11.26 19.15
N GLN A 79 -2.60 12.37 19.08
CA GLN A 79 -2.05 13.70 19.33
C GLN A 79 -1.51 13.86 20.76
N ASP A 80 -2.07 13.11 21.72
CA ASP A 80 -1.76 13.23 23.14
C ASP A 80 -0.72 12.20 23.60
N ILE A 81 -0.72 11.01 22.99
CA ILE A 81 0.13 9.89 23.42
C ILE A 81 1.49 9.84 22.72
N VAL A 82 1.59 10.39 21.50
CA VAL A 82 2.83 10.39 20.72
C VAL A 82 3.57 11.71 20.91
N PRO A 83 4.86 11.70 21.31
CA PRO A 83 5.69 12.90 21.27
C PRO A 83 5.73 13.50 19.86
N GLY A 84 5.31 14.76 19.71
CA GLY A 84 5.16 15.39 18.38
C GLY A 84 3.85 15.05 17.64
N GLY A 85 2.90 14.39 18.32
CA GLY A 85 1.58 14.04 17.79
C GLY A 85 1.65 13.17 16.55
N ARG A 86 0.71 13.37 15.62
CA ARG A 86 0.63 12.59 14.36
C ARG A 86 1.91 12.65 13.51
N ALA A 87 2.68 13.73 13.61
CA ALA A 87 3.94 13.90 12.86
C ALA A 87 5.13 13.13 13.48
N GLY A 88 5.09 12.87 14.79
CA GLY A 88 6.08 12.04 15.49
C GLY A 88 5.78 10.54 15.44
N MET A 89 4.62 10.17 14.91
CA MET A 89 4.20 8.77 14.74
C MET A 89 5.10 8.06 13.73
N LYS A 90 5.60 6.88 14.08
CA LYS A 90 6.36 5.98 13.20
C LYS A 90 5.46 4.87 12.69
N ILE A 91 5.64 4.53 11.42
CA ILE A 91 4.90 3.46 10.74
C ILE A 91 5.93 2.46 10.22
N HIS A 92 5.83 1.22 10.68
CA HIS A 92 6.54 0.09 10.07
C HIS A 92 5.55 -0.71 9.24
N LEU A 93 5.83 -0.82 7.93
CA LEU A 93 5.00 -1.59 7.01
C LEU A 93 5.72 -2.87 6.63
N LYS A 94 5.06 -4.01 6.85
CA LYS A 94 5.48 -5.32 6.36
C LYS A 94 4.45 -5.84 5.36
N LEU A 95 4.90 -6.20 4.17
CA LEU A 95 4.08 -6.74 3.08
C LEU A 95 4.43 -8.19 2.79
N GLY A 96 3.43 -9.06 2.79
CA GLY A 96 3.51 -10.40 2.23
C GLY A 96 3.07 -10.39 0.77
N ILE A 97 4.02 -10.55 -0.15
CA ILE A 97 3.82 -10.47 -1.60
C ILE A 97 4.22 -11.80 -2.23
N PRO A 98 3.41 -12.37 -3.13
CA PRO A 98 3.79 -13.59 -3.83
C PRO A 98 4.97 -13.35 -4.76
N GLU A 99 5.86 -14.35 -4.88
CA GLU A 99 7.05 -14.26 -5.73
C GLU A 99 6.69 -14.01 -7.22
N GLU A 100 5.57 -14.57 -7.67
CA GLU A 100 5.08 -14.48 -9.06
C GLU A 100 4.51 -13.10 -9.41
N ALA A 101 4.36 -12.20 -8.43
CA ALA A 101 3.76 -10.89 -8.62
C ALA A 101 4.72 -9.83 -9.22
N ASN A 102 5.96 -10.18 -9.57
CA ASN A 102 6.92 -9.32 -10.26
C ASN A 102 7.20 -7.97 -9.57
N GLY A 103 7.25 -7.97 -8.23
CA GLY A 103 7.63 -6.81 -7.42
C GLY A 103 6.49 -5.84 -7.08
N VAL A 104 6.85 -4.70 -6.51
CA VAL A 104 5.92 -3.67 -6.02
C VAL A 104 6.54 -2.28 -6.12
N ASP A 105 5.76 -1.28 -6.51
CA ASP A 105 6.15 0.12 -6.47
C ASP A 105 5.95 0.64 -5.04
N LEU A 106 7.06 0.72 -4.31
CA LEU A 106 7.05 1.15 -2.92
C LEU A 106 6.70 2.63 -2.76
N ASP A 107 6.93 3.48 -3.77
CA ASP A 107 6.59 4.90 -3.67
C ASP A 107 5.08 5.11 -3.73
N GLN A 108 4.39 4.35 -4.57
CA GLN A 108 2.92 4.34 -4.60
C GLN A 108 2.33 3.78 -3.30
N VAL A 109 2.94 2.74 -2.71
CA VAL A 109 2.51 2.21 -1.41
C VAL A 109 2.71 3.22 -0.29
N ARG A 110 3.86 3.92 -0.23
CA ARG A 110 4.11 4.98 0.77
C ARG A 110 3.05 6.08 0.69
N ALA A 111 2.61 6.40 -0.52
CA ALA A 111 1.57 7.37 -0.77
C ALA A 111 0.15 6.92 -0.35
N VAL A 112 -0.02 5.81 0.36
CA VAL A 112 -1.30 5.43 1.00
C VAL A 112 -1.42 6.03 2.40
N PHE A 113 -0.31 6.34 3.07
CA PHE A 113 -0.33 6.75 4.47
C PHE A 113 -0.44 8.29 4.59
N PRO A 114 -1.47 8.80 5.29
CA PRO A 114 -1.75 10.24 5.34
C PRO A 114 -0.87 11.02 6.33
N TYR A 115 -0.26 10.36 7.31
CA TYR A 115 0.53 11.01 8.37
C TYR A 115 1.67 10.11 8.84
N GLY A 116 2.56 10.68 9.65
CA GLY A 116 3.63 9.95 10.32
C GLY A 116 4.89 9.82 9.48
N GLN A 117 5.80 8.99 9.98
CA GLN A 117 7.12 8.73 9.44
C GLN A 117 7.22 7.24 9.09
N LEU A 118 7.26 6.94 7.80
CA LEU A 118 7.46 5.59 7.29
C LEU A 118 8.91 5.16 7.51
N LEU A 119 9.08 4.10 8.29
CA LEU A 119 10.31 3.33 8.35
C LEU A 119 10.51 2.56 7.03
N PRO A 120 11.70 1.99 6.77
CA PRO A 120 11.91 1.13 5.61
C PRO A 120 10.82 0.05 5.51
N ILE A 121 10.24 -0.11 4.32
CA ILE A 121 9.19 -1.10 4.07
C ILE A 121 9.85 -2.47 4.00
N GLU A 122 9.36 -3.41 4.80
CA GLU A 122 9.77 -4.81 4.76
C GLU A 122 8.87 -5.55 3.76
N VAL A 123 9.47 -6.20 2.75
CA VAL A 123 8.76 -7.06 1.80
C VAL A 123 9.25 -8.49 2.01
N VAL A 124 8.32 -9.42 2.20
CA VAL A 124 8.58 -10.85 2.36
C VAL A 124 7.75 -11.67 1.37
N ASN A 125 8.24 -12.87 1.02
CA ASN A 125 7.43 -13.82 0.26
C ASN A 125 6.23 -14.26 1.11
N GLY A 126 5.02 -14.13 0.56
CA GLY A 126 3.77 -14.44 1.24
C GLY A 126 2.56 -14.13 0.35
N GLY A 127 1.38 -13.93 0.95
CA GLY A 127 0.16 -13.66 0.17
C GLY A 127 -0.36 -14.90 -0.56
N LEU A 128 -1.04 -14.69 -1.69
CA LEU A 128 -1.55 -15.79 -2.52
C LEU A 128 -1.64 -15.35 -3.99
N THR A 129 -1.29 -16.24 -4.92
CA THR A 129 -1.73 -16.15 -6.31
C THR A 129 -2.80 -17.18 -6.61
N PHE A 130 -3.72 -16.85 -7.52
CA PHE A 130 -4.72 -17.79 -7.99
C PHE A 130 -5.13 -17.48 -9.43
N GLN A 131 -5.71 -18.46 -10.09
CA GLN A 131 -6.26 -18.31 -11.44
C GLN A 131 -7.76 -18.05 -11.35
N SER A 132 -8.25 -17.10 -12.13
CA SER A 132 -9.67 -16.78 -12.27
C SER A 132 -10.39 -17.70 -13.28
N GLY A 133 -9.61 -18.46 -14.07
CA GLY A 133 -10.10 -19.37 -15.10
C GLY A 133 -10.37 -18.71 -16.45
N ARG A 134 -10.08 -17.41 -16.60
CA ARG A 134 -10.27 -16.68 -17.85
C ARG A 134 -9.35 -15.46 -17.96
N VAL A 135 -8.69 -15.31 -19.10
CA VAL A 135 -8.06 -14.05 -19.49
C VAL A 135 -9.12 -13.15 -20.13
N VAL A 136 -9.39 -11.99 -19.54
CA VAL A 136 -10.31 -10.99 -20.10
C VAL A 136 -9.50 -9.90 -20.80
N GLU A 137 -9.04 -10.19 -22.02
CA GLU A 137 -8.21 -9.27 -22.83
C GLU A 137 -8.84 -7.87 -22.99
N GLN A 138 -10.17 -7.80 -23.06
CA GLN A 138 -10.91 -6.53 -23.16
C GLN A 138 -10.74 -5.62 -21.93
N LEU A 139 -10.50 -6.21 -20.76
CA LEU A 139 -10.18 -5.48 -19.55
C LEU A 139 -8.67 -5.23 -19.43
N GLY A 140 -7.86 -5.79 -20.33
CA GLY A 140 -6.40 -5.64 -20.37
C GLY A 140 -5.65 -6.73 -19.61
N ASP A 141 -6.24 -7.90 -19.40
CA ASP A 141 -5.56 -9.04 -18.80
C ASP A 141 -4.58 -9.66 -19.81
N GLU A 142 -3.33 -9.90 -19.40
CA GLU A 142 -2.33 -10.60 -20.23
C GLU A 142 -2.16 -12.07 -19.81
N LYS A 143 -2.49 -12.38 -18.56
CA LYS A 143 -2.33 -13.70 -17.94
C LYS A 143 -3.50 -13.94 -16.98
N ASP A 144 -3.85 -15.20 -16.82
CA ASP A 144 -4.81 -15.62 -15.80
C ASP A 144 -4.10 -15.73 -14.44
N LEU A 145 -3.83 -14.59 -13.83
CA LEU A 145 -3.09 -14.50 -12.56
C LEU A 145 -3.65 -13.38 -11.70
N ALA A 146 -4.40 -13.74 -10.67
CA ALA A 146 -4.77 -12.83 -9.60
C ALA A 146 -3.71 -12.84 -8.49
N VAL A 147 -3.50 -11.69 -7.84
CA VAL A 147 -2.52 -11.49 -6.77
C VAL A 147 -3.21 -10.99 -5.52
N ILE A 148 -2.97 -11.64 -4.39
CA ILE A 148 -3.39 -11.22 -3.05
C ILE A 148 -2.15 -10.84 -2.24
N VAL A 149 -2.15 -9.62 -1.73
CA VAL A 149 -1.13 -9.09 -0.82
C VAL A 149 -1.71 -8.95 0.58
N LEU A 150 -0.89 -9.28 1.58
CA LEU A 150 -1.19 -9.03 2.99
C LEU A 150 -0.31 -7.87 3.49
N ALA A 151 -0.90 -6.97 4.27
CA ALA A 151 -0.20 -5.86 4.91
C ALA A 151 -0.31 -5.99 6.43
N CYS A 152 0.80 -5.72 7.12
CA CYS A 152 0.88 -5.51 8.56
C CYS A 152 1.47 -4.11 8.79
N VAL A 153 0.64 -3.22 9.31
CA VAL A 153 0.97 -1.83 9.64
C VAL A 153 1.16 -1.75 11.14
N THR A 154 2.40 -1.65 11.58
CA THR A 154 2.72 -1.42 13.00
C THR A 154 2.89 0.07 13.22
N VAL A 155 2.21 0.61 14.22
CA VAL A 155 2.27 2.03 14.55
C VAL A 155 2.82 2.24 15.95
N GLY A 156 3.71 3.22 16.08
CA GLY A 156 4.40 3.53 17.32
C GLY A 156 5.14 4.86 17.26
N TYR A 157 6.13 5.04 18.13
CA TYR A 157 7.06 6.19 18.11
C TYR A 157 8.42 5.84 18.71
#